data_AF-A0A1I0KZ57-F1
#
_entry.id   AF-A0A1I0KZ57-F1
#
_cell.length_a   1.000
_cell.length_b   1.000
_cell.length_c   1.000
_cell.angle_alpha   90.00
_cell.angle_beta   90.00
_cell.angle_gamma   90.00
#
_symmetry.space_group_name_H-M   'P 1'
#
loop_
_entity.id
_entity.type
_entity.pdbx_description
1 polymer ?
#
loop_
_entity_poly.entity_id
_entity_poly.type
_entity_poly.pdbx_seq_one_letter_code
_entity_poly.pdbx_strand_id
1 'polypeptide(L)'
;MPSVAQQVEAKLSCHRPEALVPALEQREVVQLLRRDSHLSATLGELSRHGTLEALVRRVEAPEPRRTLLEVLAAHADAAQARAVQAALARIDLLIKEGAGPTVAEELWQVRFNLLRLGVPAHGQRFDDTPYQRVIPRDGREPFTGQGATGIRPDARTVPRSDKWSRWRQVPPPAPLSAAPTGDWSTYLAKLGAKDRLLQAKLVLRRPLTTLMPTVWGPLPPSRAELIAVAARQYGQEPALLAALLLAEQRDQSAQEEARHYALAAEGEGASFLGLGQVALPAVTHHALLSEVLAPEVLRHASPPHLARLLADDALNIMASAKYLRVVALAHPPPPPPEPGDEAQDGPPPENPLHALAARYTGRAREPARAAAWGHFVHEAYCDVKAARVFP
;
A
#
# COMPACT_ATOMS: atom_id res chain seq x y z
N MET A 1 -0.17 -45.19 -7.90
CA MET A 1 0.49 -44.29 -6.92
C MET A 1 -0.55 -43.31 -6.42
N PRO A 2 -0.51 -42.89 -5.14
CA PRO A 2 -1.48 -41.93 -4.61
C PRO A 2 -1.40 -40.60 -5.38
N SER A 3 -2.55 -39.96 -5.64
CA SER A 3 -2.59 -38.64 -6.26
C SER A 3 -1.86 -37.61 -5.40
N VAL A 4 -1.45 -36.47 -5.97
CA VAL A 4 -0.84 -35.38 -5.19
C VAL A 4 -1.81 -34.89 -4.12
N ALA A 5 -3.11 -34.80 -4.44
CA ALA A 5 -4.15 -34.46 -3.47
C ALA A 5 -4.17 -35.44 -2.28
N GLN A 6 -4.15 -36.75 -2.53
CA GLN A 6 -4.11 -37.78 -1.48
C GLN A 6 -2.84 -37.69 -0.63
N GLN A 7 -1.69 -37.37 -1.22
CA GLN A 7 -0.44 -37.18 -0.49
C GLN A 7 -0.48 -35.94 0.40
N VAL A 8 -1.05 -34.83 -0.10
CA VAL A 8 -1.28 -33.61 0.68
C VAL A 8 -2.24 -33.88 1.83
N GLU A 9 -3.35 -34.57 1.58
CA GLU A 9 -4.32 -34.96 2.61
C GLU A 9 -3.69 -35.81 3.71
N ALA A 10 -2.91 -36.82 3.34
CA ALA A 10 -2.21 -37.68 4.30
C ALA A 10 -1.20 -36.90 5.16
N LYS A 11 -0.50 -35.93 4.58
CA LYS A 11 0.45 -35.07 5.32
C LYS A 11 -0.26 -34.03 6.19
N LEU A 12 -1.46 -33.60 5.81
CA LEU A 12 -2.27 -32.70 6.63
C LEU A 12 -3.05 -33.46 7.70
N SER A 13 -3.29 -34.76 7.57
CA SER A 13 -4.07 -35.56 8.53
C SER A 13 -3.27 -35.88 9.79
N CYS A 14 -3.30 -34.96 10.76
CA CYS A 14 -2.80 -35.22 12.11
C CYS A 14 -3.86 -35.95 12.95
N HIS A 15 -3.45 -36.80 13.91
CA HIS A 15 -4.36 -37.50 14.83
C HIS A 15 -5.21 -36.59 15.72
N ARG A 16 -4.89 -35.29 15.81
CA ARG A 16 -5.72 -34.28 16.46
C ARG A 16 -6.00 -33.12 15.49
N PRO A 17 -7.25 -32.64 15.39
CA PRO A 17 -7.62 -31.52 14.51
C PRO A 17 -6.81 -30.23 14.75
N GLU A 18 -6.33 -30.06 15.97
CA GLU A 18 -5.59 -28.89 16.47
C GLU A 18 -4.06 -29.07 16.47
N ALA A 19 -3.55 -30.27 16.16
CA ALA A 19 -2.12 -30.49 16.11
C ALA A 19 -1.51 -29.76 14.90
N LEU A 20 -0.46 -29.00 15.16
CA LEU A 20 0.30 -28.30 14.12
C LEU A 20 1.06 -29.31 13.26
N VAL A 21 0.97 -29.14 11.94
CA VAL A 21 1.79 -29.89 10.98
C VAL A 21 3.24 -29.45 11.17
N PRO A 22 4.21 -30.37 11.38
CA PRO A 22 5.63 -30.00 11.52
C PRO A 22 6.13 -29.17 10.33
N ALA A 23 7.06 -28.23 10.58
CA ALA A 23 7.60 -27.35 9.53
C ALA A 23 8.22 -28.12 8.34
N LEU A 24 8.78 -29.32 8.58
CA LEU A 24 9.28 -30.19 7.53
C LEU A 24 8.15 -30.69 6.62
N GLU A 25 7.07 -31.20 7.21
CA GLU A 25 5.90 -31.68 6.46
C GLU A 25 5.21 -30.55 5.69
N GLN A 26 5.14 -29.34 6.28
CA GLN A 26 4.64 -28.15 5.58
C GLN A 26 5.46 -27.84 4.31
N ARG A 27 6.80 -27.93 4.39
CA ARG A 27 7.68 -27.77 3.21
C ARG A 27 7.42 -28.85 2.16
N GLU A 28 7.28 -30.10 2.58
CA GLU A 28 7.02 -31.21 1.67
C GLU A 28 5.68 -31.06 0.95
N VAL A 29 4.60 -30.69 1.66
CA VAL A 29 3.28 -30.39 1.08
C VAL A 29 3.40 -29.33 -0.01
N VAL A 30 4.10 -28.24 0.28
CA VAL A 30 4.26 -27.14 -0.67
C VAL A 30 5.13 -27.54 -1.87
N GLN A 31 6.18 -28.35 -1.66
CA GLN A 31 7.01 -28.88 -2.74
C GLN A 31 6.24 -29.85 -3.63
N LEU A 32 5.34 -30.66 -3.07
CA LEU A 32 4.45 -31.53 -3.84
C LEU A 32 3.57 -30.70 -4.78
N LEU A 33 2.90 -29.67 -4.26
CA LEU A 33 2.05 -28.78 -5.07
C LEU A 33 2.85 -28.03 -6.14
N ARG A 34 4.04 -27.53 -5.80
CA ARG A 34 4.89 -26.79 -6.74
C ARG A 34 5.40 -27.66 -7.91
N ARG A 35 5.58 -28.95 -7.69
CA ARG A 35 6.07 -29.91 -8.71
C ARG A 35 4.95 -30.59 -9.48
N ASP A 36 3.69 -30.30 -9.12
CA ASP A 36 2.54 -30.97 -9.69
C ASP A 36 2.20 -30.44 -11.09
N SER A 37 2.43 -31.28 -12.09
CA SER A 37 2.05 -30.98 -13.50
C SER A 37 0.53 -30.89 -13.73
N HIS A 38 -0.29 -31.37 -12.80
CA HIS A 38 -1.75 -31.35 -12.85
C HIS A 38 -2.36 -30.50 -11.72
N LEU A 39 -1.66 -29.46 -11.28
CA LEU A 39 -2.01 -28.66 -10.11
C LEU A 39 -3.47 -28.17 -10.10
N SER A 40 -4.03 -27.71 -11.22
CA SER A 40 -5.43 -27.26 -11.26
C SER A 40 -6.43 -28.37 -10.92
N ALA A 41 -6.16 -29.61 -11.37
CA ALA A 41 -7.00 -30.76 -11.02
C ALA A 41 -6.84 -31.13 -9.54
N THR A 42 -5.61 -31.09 -9.02
CA THR A 42 -5.31 -31.32 -7.60
C THR A 42 -5.99 -30.29 -6.70
N LEU A 43 -5.96 -28.99 -7.04
CA LEU A 43 -6.69 -27.96 -6.31
C LEU A 43 -8.22 -28.19 -6.37
N GLY A 44 -8.74 -28.67 -7.50
CA GLY A 44 -10.14 -29.05 -7.64
C GLY A 44 -10.53 -30.24 -6.75
N GLU A 45 -9.66 -31.22 -6.59
CA GLU A 45 -9.84 -32.35 -5.67
C GLU A 45 -9.78 -31.89 -4.20
N LEU A 46 -8.72 -31.17 -3.82
CA LEU A 46 -8.57 -30.62 -2.47
C LEU A 46 -9.73 -29.70 -2.07
N SER A 47 -10.28 -28.94 -3.02
CA SER A 47 -11.45 -28.10 -2.77
C SER A 47 -12.72 -28.93 -2.56
N ARG A 48 -12.95 -29.98 -3.35
CA ARG A 48 -14.11 -30.87 -3.22
C ARG A 48 -14.11 -31.64 -1.90
N HIS A 49 -12.93 -32.01 -1.40
CA HIS A 49 -12.78 -32.73 -0.14
C HIS A 49 -12.74 -31.79 1.09
N GLY A 50 -12.81 -30.47 0.89
CA GLY A 50 -12.70 -29.49 1.98
C GLY A 50 -11.27 -29.32 2.53
N THR A 51 -10.29 -30.01 1.97
CA THR A 51 -8.88 -29.98 2.37
C THR A 51 -8.20 -28.64 2.05
N LEU A 52 -8.68 -27.89 1.05
CA LEU A 52 -8.08 -26.60 0.68
C LEU A 52 -8.09 -25.57 1.82
N GLU A 53 -9.16 -25.51 2.61
CA GLU A 53 -9.22 -24.63 3.80
C GLU A 53 -8.24 -25.11 4.88
N ALA A 54 -8.17 -26.42 5.12
CA ALA A 54 -7.25 -27.02 6.08
C ALA A 54 -5.78 -26.76 5.68
N LEU A 55 -5.46 -26.83 4.39
CA LEU A 55 -4.13 -26.53 3.85
C LEU A 55 -3.70 -25.10 4.19
N VAL A 56 -4.56 -24.11 3.95
CA VAL A 56 -4.28 -22.69 4.26
C VAL A 56 -4.10 -22.48 5.76
N ARG A 57 -4.90 -23.16 6.59
CA ARG A 57 -4.85 -23.01 8.05
C ARG A 57 -3.66 -23.71 8.70
N ARG A 58 -3.21 -24.84 8.14
CA ARG A 58 -2.18 -25.70 8.75
C ARG A 58 -0.77 -25.42 8.26
N VAL A 59 -0.62 -24.73 7.12
CA VAL A 59 0.68 -24.27 6.62
C VAL A 59 0.94 -22.85 7.14
N GLU A 60 1.47 -22.77 8.36
CA GLU A 60 1.69 -21.51 9.08
C GLU A 60 3.14 -21.01 9.03
N ALA A 61 4.12 -21.89 8.81
CA ALA A 61 5.52 -21.52 8.83
C ALA A 61 5.79 -20.48 7.72
N PRO A 62 6.51 -19.37 8.00
CA PRO A 62 6.55 -18.25 7.07
C PRO A 62 7.03 -18.57 5.65
N GLU A 63 8.05 -19.43 5.51
CA GLU A 63 8.56 -19.81 4.20
C GLU A 63 7.61 -20.73 3.41
N PRO A 64 7.16 -21.87 3.97
CA PRO A 64 6.13 -22.68 3.32
C PRO A 64 4.86 -21.90 2.98
N ARG A 65 4.41 -21.02 3.88
CA ARG A 65 3.21 -20.22 3.68
C ARG A 65 3.34 -19.22 2.53
N ARG A 66 4.48 -18.53 2.40
CA ARG A 66 4.75 -17.68 1.23
C ARG A 66 4.61 -18.46 -0.06
N THR A 67 5.32 -19.57 -0.16
CA THR A 67 5.35 -20.41 -1.36
C THR A 67 3.98 -21.03 -1.64
N LEU A 68 3.22 -21.43 -0.61
CA LEU A 68 1.84 -21.89 -0.75
C LEU A 68 0.94 -20.80 -1.37
N LEU A 69 0.97 -19.59 -0.83
CA LEU A 69 0.13 -18.50 -1.31
C LEU A 69 0.50 -18.06 -2.74
N GLU A 70 1.77 -18.17 -3.13
CA GLU A 70 2.21 -17.97 -4.51
C GLU A 70 1.59 -19.00 -5.46
N VAL A 71 1.68 -20.28 -5.10
CA VAL A 71 1.08 -21.38 -5.87
C VAL A 71 -0.44 -21.21 -5.98
N LEU A 72 -1.10 -20.93 -4.86
CA LEU A 72 -2.56 -20.76 -4.84
C LEU A 72 -2.99 -19.51 -5.62
N ALA A 73 -2.30 -18.37 -5.48
CA ALA A 73 -2.68 -17.16 -6.19
C ALA A 73 -2.54 -17.29 -7.71
N ALA A 74 -1.55 -18.05 -8.18
CA ALA A 74 -1.31 -18.27 -9.60
C ALA A 74 -2.29 -19.27 -10.25
N HIS A 75 -2.77 -20.26 -9.50
CA HIS A 75 -3.49 -21.41 -10.07
C HIS A 75 -4.91 -21.62 -9.57
N ALA A 76 -5.31 -20.97 -8.46
CA ALA A 76 -6.67 -21.13 -7.94
C ALA A 76 -7.69 -20.43 -8.85
N ASP A 77 -8.78 -21.16 -9.14
CA ASP A 77 -9.94 -20.56 -9.80
C ASP A 77 -10.68 -19.57 -8.86
N ALA A 78 -11.72 -18.91 -9.37
CA ALA A 78 -12.47 -17.92 -8.60
C ALA A 78 -13.15 -18.50 -7.34
N ALA A 79 -13.61 -19.74 -7.37
CA ALA A 79 -14.26 -20.38 -6.22
C ALA A 79 -13.22 -20.80 -5.16
N GLN A 80 -12.14 -21.43 -5.60
CA GLN A 80 -11.01 -21.82 -4.75
C GLN A 80 -10.39 -20.62 -4.07
N ALA A 81 -10.17 -19.52 -4.80
CA ALA A 81 -9.57 -18.34 -4.22
C ALA A 81 -10.49 -17.65 -3.19
N ARG A 82 -11.82 -17.70 -3.38
CA ARG A 82 -12.77 -17.27 -2.33
C ARG A 82 -12.65 -18.14 -1.07
N ALA A 83 -12.48 -19.46 -1.24
CA ALA A 83 -12.25 -20.34 -0.10
C ALA A 83 -10.93 -20.02 0.63
N VAL A 84 -9.85 -19.73 -0.10
CA VAL A 84 -8.57 -19.30 0.48
C VAL A 84 -8.71 -17.96 1.23
N GLN A 85 -9.38 -16.97 0.62
CA GLN A 85 -9.65 -15.67 1.27
C GLN A 85 -10.46 -15.83 2.56
N ALA A 86 -11.50 -16.67 2.53
CA ALA A 86 -12.33 -16.97 3.69
C ALA A 86 -11.52 -17.70 4.78
N ALA A 87 -10.65 -18.63 4.40
CA ALA A 87 -9.77 -19.33 5.32
C ALA A 87 -8.80 -18.37 6.03
N LEU A 88 -8.15 -17.47 5.28
CA LEU A 88 -7.26 -16.44 5.83
C LEU A 88 -8.01 -15.51 6.79
N ALA A 89 -9.19 -15.00 6.39
CA ALA A 89 -10.01 -14.14 7.23
C ALA A 89 -10.58 -14.86 8.48
N ARG A 90 -10.73 -16.18 8.44
CA ARG A 90 -11.18 -16.97 9.61
C ARG A 90 -10.09 -17.17 10.64
N ILE A 91 -8.82 -17.27 10.24
CA ILE A 91 -7.69 -17.32 11.19
C ILE A 91 -7.70 -16.04 12.03
N ASP A 92 -7.98 -14.88 11.41
CA ASP A 92 -8.17 -13.60 12.09
C ASP A 92 -9.30 -13.61 13.13
N LEU A 93 -10.38 -14.36 12.89
CA LEU A 93 -11.53 -14.42 13.80
C LEU A 93 -11.30 -15.38 14.97
N LEU A 94 -10.58 -16.49 14.77
CA LEU A 94 -10.33 -17.49 15.83
C LEU A 94 -9.32 -16.99 16.88
N ILE A 95 -8.44 -16.05 16.52
CA ILE A 95 -7.54 -15.38 17.48
C ILE A 95 -8.30 -14.32 18.33
N LYS A 96 -9.53 -13.94 17.95
CA LYS A 96 -10.32 -12.88 18.63
C LYS A 96 -10.87 -13.27 19.99
N GLU A 97 -10.82 -14.53 20.40
CA GLU A 97 -11.25 -14.92 21.76
C GLU A 97 -10.29 -14.48 22.88
N GLY A 98 -9.20 -13.74 22.57
CA GLY A 98 -8.36 -13.15 23.63
C GLY A 98 -7.51 -11.90 23.31
N ALA A 99 -7.18 -11.56 22.05
CA ALA A 99 -6.14 -10.54 21.78
C ALA A 99 -6.39 -9.55 20.61
N GLY A 100 -7.52 -9.66 19.89
CA GLY A 100 -7.78 -8.87 18.68
C GLY A 100 -7.11 -9.43 17.40
N PRO A 101 -7.46 -8.93 16.20
CA PRO A 101 -6.82 -9.38 14.96
C PRO A 101 -5.33 -9.06 14.99
N THR A 102 -4.49 -10.04 14.62
CA THR A 102 -3.06 -9.79 14.48
C THR A 102 -2.79 -9.26 13.08
N VAL A 103 -2.06 -8.15 12.98
CA VAL A 103 -1.60 -7.57 11.70
C VAL A 103 -0.90 -8.61 10.80
N ALA A 104 -0.36 -9.68 11.39
CA ALA A 104 0.29 -10.75 10.66
C ALA A 104 -0.62 -11.46 9.64
N GLU A 105 -1.83 -11.83 10.06
CA GLU A 105 -2.77 -12.61 9.25
C GLU A 105 -3.43 -11.76 8.16
N GLU A 106 -3.77 -10.52 8.50
CA GLU A 106 -4.22 -9.50 7.54
C GLU A 106 -3.20 -9.30 6.42
N LEU A 107 -1.89 -9.28 6.74
CA LEU A 107 -0.85 -9.14 5.72
C LEU A 107 -0.68 -10.40 4.85
N TRP A 108 -0.95 -11.59 5.36
CA TRP A 108 -1.04 -12.80 4.52
C TRP A 108 -2.19 -12.72 3.53
N GLN A 109 -3.34 -12.19 3.96
CA GLN A 109 -4.47 -11.91 3.09
C GLN A 109 -4.11 -10.88 2.01
N VAL A 110 -3.47 -9.78 2.41
CA VAL A 110 -2.98 -8.74 1.49
C VAL A 110 -2.04 -9.34 0.45
N ARG A 111 -1.05 -10.15 0.87
CA ARG A 111 -0.13 -10.82 -0.06
C ARG A 111 -0.88 -11.68 -1.07
N PHE A 112 -1.77 -12.55 -0.61
CA PHE A 112 -2.52 -13.44 -1.49
C PHE A 112 -3.30 -12.65 -2.53
N ASN A 113 -4.03 -11.61 -2.10
CA ASN A 113 -4.84 -10.80 -3.00
C ASN A 113 -3.98 -10.02 -3.99
N LEU A 114 -2.86 -9.44 -3.55
CA LEU A 114 -1.93 -8.72 -4.43
C LEU A 114 -1.27 -9.62 -5.48
N LEU A 115 -0.89 -10.85 -5.11
CA LEU A 115 -0.38 -11.83 -6.06
C LEU A 115 -1.41 -12.15 -7.16
N ARG A 116 -2.69 -12.28 -6.78
CA ARG A 116 -3.78 -12.51 -7.74
C ARG A 116 -4.04 -11.32 -8.66
N LEU A 117 -3.78 -10.09 -8.19
CA LEU A 117 -3.82 -8.89 -9.02
C LEU A 117 -2.60 -8.76 -9.96
N GLY A 118 -1.62 -9.65 -9.83
CA GLY A 118 -0.42 -9.70 -10.66
C GLY A 118 0.78 -8.95 -10.08
N VAL A 119 0.80 -8.66 -8.78
CA VAL A 119 2.02 -8.19 -8.11
C VAL A 119 3.05 -9.32 -8.09
N PRO A 120 4.31 -9.08 -8.47
CA PRO A 120 5.37 -10.09 -8.39
C PRO A 120 5.55 -10.61 -6.96
N ALA A 121 5.80 -11.92 -6.83
CA ALA A 121 6.04 -12.55 -5.53
C ALA A 121 7.34 -12.07 -4.85
N HIS A 122 8.32 -11.68 -5.67
CA HIS A 122 9.64 -11.20 -5.26
C HIS A 122 10.04 -10.02 -6.14
N GLY A 123 10.73 -9.06 -5.54
CA GLY A 123 11.35 -7.92 -6.22
C GLY A 123 12.83 -8.13 -6.51
N GLN A 124 13.48 -7.04 -6.89
CA GLN A 124 14.92 -6.98 -7.17
C GLN A 124 15.68 -6.35 -6.01
N ARG A 125 16.99 -6.60 -5.95
CA ARG A 125 17.87 -5.89 -5.01
C ARG A 125 17.86 -4.40 -5.32
N PHE A 126 17.80 -3.59 -4.27
CA PHE A 126 17.82 -2.13 -4.36
C PHE A 126 19.05 -1.60 -3.63
N ASP A 127 19.87 -0.84 -4.34
CA ASP A 127 20.98 -0.07 -3.78
C ASP A 127 20.54 1.38 -3.58
N ASP A 128 20.53 1.83 -2.34
CA ASP A 128 20.08 3.17 -1.98
C ASP A 128 21.21 4.22 -1.99
N THR A 129 22.47 3.78 -2.11
CA THR A 129 23.68 4.62 -2.11
C THR A 129 23.61 5.84 -3.03
N PRO A 130 23.23 5.72 -4.32
CA PRO A 130 23.21 6.87 -5.22
C PRO A 130 22.15 7.92 -4.87
N TYR A 131 21.19 7.59 -4.01
CA TYR A 131 20.08 8.47 -3.63
C TYR A 131 20.28 9.16 -2.28
N GLN A 132 21.28 8.76 -1.48
CA GLN A 132 21.52 9.34 -0.16
C GLN A 132 21.72 10.87 -0.20
N ARG A 133 22.26 11.39 -1.30
CA ARG A 133 22.47 12.84 -1.48
C ARG A 133 21.19 13.66 -1.63
N VAL A 134 20.09 13.04 -2.06
CA VAL A 134 18.79 13.73 -2.28
C VAL A 134 17.83 13.58 -1.10
N ILE A 135 18.26 12.88 -0.05
CA ILE A 135 17.53 12.75 1.22
C ILE A 135 18.18 13.73 2.21
N PRO A 136 17.48 14.79 2.64
CA PRO A 136 17.99 15.68 3.66
C PRO A 136 18.27 14.95 4.98
N ARG A 137 19.25 15.45 5.74
CA ARG A 137 19.61 14.89 7.06
C ARG A 137 18.71 15.38 8.19
N ASP A 138 18.18 16.59 8.08
CA ASP A 138 17.22 17.11 9.05
C ASP A 138 15.85 16.50 8.77
N GLY A 139 15.30 15.73 9.73
CA GLY A 139 13.98 15.12 9.62
C GLY A 139 12.80 16.09 9.60
N ARG A 140 13.06 17.41 9.66
CA ARG A 140 12.08 18.48 9.43
C ARG A 140 11.99 18.89 7.97
N GLU A 141 13.01 18.59 7.18
CA GLU A 141 13.05 19.00 5.79
C GLU A 141 12.09 18.16 4.92
N PRO A 142 11.61 18.74 3.81
CA PRO A 142 10.82 18.01 2.81
C PRO A 142 11.57 16.78 2.29
N PHE A 143 10.82 15.76 1.85
CA PHE A 143 11.37 14.53 1.31
C PHE A 143 12.23 13.75 2.32
N THR A 144 11.75 13.66 3.57
CA THR A 144 12.35 12.84 4.64
C THR A 144 11.39 11.79 5.24
N GLY A 145 10.16 11.72 4.72
CA GLY A 145 9.15 10.72 5.08
C GLY A 145 9.49 9.28 4.65
N GLN A 146 8.52 8.37 4.82
CA GLN A 146 8.65 6.94 4.49
C GLN A 146 9.03 6.69 3.02
N GLY A 147 8.54 7.52 2.09
CA GLY A 147 8.89 7.47 0.68
C GLY A 147 10.38 7.62 0.46
N ALA A 148 10.97 8.64 1.07
CA ALA A 148 12.39 8.99 0.90
C ALA A 148 13.34 8.14 1.74
N THR A 149 12.90 7.63 2.89
CA THR A 149 13.81 6.90 3.82
C THR A 149 13.56 5.39 3.90
N GLY A 150 12.36 4.93 3.56
CA GLY A 150 11.93 3.55 3.81
C GLY A 150 11.70 3.24 5.29
N ILE A 151 11.71 4.25 6.16
CA ILE A 151 11.44 4.12 7.60
C ILE A 151 9.95 4.33 7.80
N ARG A 152 9.29 3.35 8.43
CA ARG A 152 7.83 3.41 8.68
C ARG A 152 7.47 4.45 9.74
N PRO A 153 6.29 5.08 9.64
CA PRO A 153 5.77 6.00 10.64
C PRO A 153 5.76 5.44 12.07
N ASP A 154 5.40 4.17 12.23
CA ASP A 154 5.32 3.49 13.55
C ASP A 154 6.69 3.23 14.18
N ALA A 155 7.75 3.23 13.37
CA ALA A 155 9.12 3.09 13.84
C ALA A 155 9.76 4.45 14.21
N ARG A 156 9.06 5.57 14.00
CA ARG A 156 9.58 6.91 14.28
C ARG A 156 9.29 7.36 15.71
N THR A 157 10.19 8.15 16.26
CA THR A 157 9.99 8.78 17.58
C THR A 157 9.41 10.17 17.43
N VAL A 158 8.30 10.43 18.12
CA VAL A 158 7.73 11.78 18.23
C VAL A 158 8.69 12.68 19.02
N PRO A 159 8.99 13.91 18.56
CA PRO A 159 9.82 14.86 19.29
C PRO A 159 9.36 15.06 20.74
N ARG A 160 10.32 15.26 21.67
CA ARG A 160 10.02 15.46 23.10
C ARG A 160 9.16 16.71 23.36
N SER A 161 9.34 17.77 22.57
CA SER A 161 8.52 19.00 22.63
C SER A 161 7.05 18.69 22.43
N ASP A 162 6.72 17.87 21.44
CA ASP A 162 5.35 17.57 21.06
C ASP A 162 4.69 16.67 22.11
N LYS A 163 5.45 15.72 22.68
CA LYS A 163 5.02 14.93 23.84
C LYS A 163 4.73 15.82 25.05
N TRP A 164 5.55 16.84 25.29
CA TRP A 164 5.40 17.74 26.44
C TRP A 164 4.22 18.70 26.28
N SER A 165 4.00 19.24 25.08
CA SER A 165 2.82 20.05 24.76
C SER A 165 1.53 19.26 24.92
N ARG A 166 1.50 18.00 24.46
CA ARG A 166 0.37 17.08 24.69
C ARG A 166 0.12 16.86 26.18
N TRP A 167 1.17 16.57 26.96
CA TRP A 167 1.05 16.34 28.41
C TRP A 167 0.43 17.55 29.14
N ARG A 168 0.72 18.77 28.70
CA ARG A 168 0.21 20.00 29.33
C ARG A 168 -1.09 20.55 28.72
N GLN A 169 -1.67 19.87 27.73
CA GLN A 169 -2.85 20.36 26.99
C GLN A 169 -2.70 21.80 26.45
N VAL A 170 -1.46 22.23 26.21
CA VAL A 170 -1.16 23.51 25.56
C VAL A 170 -1.00 23.25 24.08
N PRO A 171 -1.39 24.20 23.20
CA PRO A 171 -1.05 24.11 21.79
C PRO A 171 0.45 23.82 21.68
N PRO A 172 0.87 22.85 20.84
CA PRO A 172 2.28 22.72 20.54
C PRO A 172 2.81 24.09 20.10
N PRO A 173 4.07 24.42 20.42
CA PRO A 173 4.68 25.64 19.87
C PRO A 173 4.39 25.67 18.36
N ALA A 174 4.11 26.88 17.82
CA ALA A 174 3.78 27.09 16.40
C ALA A 174 4.57 26.11 15.53
N PRO A 175 3.90 25.35 14.65
CA PRO A 175 4.32 24.02 14.28
C PRO A 175 5.82 24.01 13.96
N LEU A 176 6.62 23.38 14.83
CA LEU A 176 8.06 23.18 14.58
C LEU A 176 8.31 22.32 13.32
N SER A 177 7.25 21.78 12.73
CA SER A 177 7.13 21.51 11.30
C SER A 177 5.68 21.76 10.87
N ALA A 178 5.43 22.87 10.17
CA ALA A 178 4.42 22.80 9.13
C ALA A 178 4.91 21.72 8.13
N ALA A 179 4.01 20.98 7.47
CA ALA A 179 4.36 20.35 6.20
C ALA A 179 5.23 21.35 5.41
N PRO A 180 6.34 20.94 4.77
CA PRO A 180 7.27 21.83 4.09
C PRO A 180 6.55 22.81 3.17
N THR A 181 6.15 23.92 3.79
CA THR A 181 5.56 25.16 3.32
C THR A 181 4.91 25.11 1.95
N GLY A 182 3.62 25.47 1.86
CA GLY A 182 2.83 25.58 0.61
C GLY A 182 3.38 26.48 -0.51
N ASP A 183 4.64 26.90 -0.44
CA ASP A 183 5.45 27.38 -1.55
C ASP A 183 6.22 26.23 -2.22
N TRP A 184 5.47 25.34 -2.87
CA TRP A 184 6.00 24.21 -3.63
C TRP A 184 6.89 24.66 -4.81
N SER A 185 6.65 25.86 -5.35
CA SER A 185 7.48 26.49 -6.37
C SER A 185 8.90 26.72 -5.87
N THR A 186 9.08 27.32 -4.69
CA THR A 186 10.39 27.55 -4.10
C THR A 186 11.10 26.23 -3.77
N TYR A 187 10.38 25.21 -3.32
CA TYR A 187 10.96 23.88 -3.12
C TYR A 187 11.51 23.31 -4.43
N LEU A 188 10.71 23.30 -5.51
CA LEU A 188 11.15 22.80 -6.80
C LEU A 188 12.30 23.62 -7.39
N ALA A 189 12.31 24.94 -7.20
CA ALA A 189 13.37 25.82 -7.69
C ALA A 189 14.75 25.52 -7.06
N LYS A 190 14.77 24.97 -5.84
CA LYS A 190 16.01 24.53 -5.17
C LYS A 190 16.54 23.20 -5.70
N LEU A 191 15.72 22.41 -6.40
CA LEU A 191 16.10 21.10 -6.91
C LEU A 191 16.46 21.17 -8.39
N GLY A 192 17.68 20.76 -8.74
CA GLY A 192 18.04 20.52 -10.13
C GLY A 192 17.25 19.34 -10.72
N ALA A 193 17.04 19.33 -12.04
CA ALA A 193 16.33 18.25 -12.74
C ALA A 193 16.91 16.85 -12.45
N LYS A 194 18.23 16.75 -12.25
CA LYS A 194 18.89 15.50 -11.85
C LYS A 194 18.47 15.01 -10.47
N ASP A 195 18.32 15.91 -9.51
CA ASP A 195 17.92 15.53 -8.15
C ASP A 195 16.44 15.19 -8.10
N ARG A 196 15.59 15.94 -8.80
CA ARG A 196 14.17 15.59 -9.00
C ARG A 196 14.00 14.19 -9.59
N LEU A 197 14.80 13.85 -10.61
CA LEU A 197 14.83 12.52 -11.22
C LEU A 197 15.31 11.43 -10.25
N LEU A 198 16.32 11.72 -9.43
CA LEU A 198 16.79 10.79 -8.40
C LEU A 198 15.74 10.57 -7.32
N GLN A 199 15.03 11.61 -6.87
CA GLN A 199 13.91 11.48 -5.93
C GLN A 199 12.81 10.56 -6.50
N ALA A 200 12.42 10.77 -7.76
CA ALA A 200 11.43 9.92 -8.43
C ALA A 200 11.89 8.45 -8.48
N LYS A 201 13.14 8.20 -8.91
CA LYS A 201 13.70 6.84 -8.96
C LYS A 201 13.79 6.19 -7.58
N LEU A 202 14.21 6.95 -6.56
CA LEU A 202 14.29 6.47 -5.18
C LEU A 202 12.93 6.00 -4.67
N VAL A 203 11.91 6.86 -4.77
CA VAL A 203 10.56 6.54 -4.28
C VAL A 203 10.00 5.33 -5.00
N LEU A 204 10.17 5.25 -6.32
CA LEU A 204 9.56 4.19 -7.13
C LEU A 204 10.28 2.85 -7.08
N ARG A 205 11.61 2.86 -7.03
CA ARG A 205 12.43 1.62 -7.10
C ARG A 205 12.68 0.99 -5.73
N ARG A 206 12.48 1.73 -4.64
CA ARG A 206 12.60 1.17 -3.30
C ARG A 206 11.60 0.02 -3.11
N PRO A 207 12.02 -1.11 -2.50
CA PRO A 207 11.11 -2.19 -2.11
C PRO A 207 10.00 -1.69 -1.19
N LEU A 208 8.86 -2.38 -1.18
CA LEU A 208 7.77 -2.08 -0.25
C LEU A 208 8.29 -2.08 1.20
N THR A 209 8.11 -0.96 1.87
CA THR A 209 8.26 -0.86 3.31
C THR A 209 7.01 -1.46 3.96
N THR A 210 7.20 -2.56 4.70
CA THR A 210 6.10 -3.37 5.22
C THR A 210 6.15 -3.54 6.74
N LEU A 211 4.97 -3.71 7.34
CA LEU A 211 4.78 -4.04 8.76
C LEU A 211 5.33 -5.44 9.11
N MET A 212 5.35 -6.36 8.15
CA MET A 212 5.83 -7.73 8.38
C MET A 212 6.71 -8.22 7.22
N PRO A 213 8.04 -7.97 7.27
CA PRO A 213 8.98 -8.40 6.23
C PRO A 213 8.94 -9.91 5.95
N THR A 214 8.57 -10.72 6.94
CA THR A 214 8.42 -12.18 6.77
C THR A 214 7.30 -12.58 5.81
N VAL A 215 6.31 -11.72 5.54
CA VAL A 215 5.26 -11.99 4.52
C VAL A 215 5.84 -11.91 3.12
N TRP A 216 6.67 -10.91 2.87
CA TRP A 216 7.22 -10.65 1.54
C TRP A 216 8.51 -11.42 1.27
N GLY A 217 9.21 -11.83 2.33
CA GLY A 217 10.51 -12.47 2.23
C GLY A 217 11.64 -11.44 2.08
N PRO A 218 12.85 -11.88 1.69
CA PRO A 218 14.04 -11.03 1.70
C PRO A 218 14.04 -9.94 0.62
N LEU A 219 13.23 -10.10 -0.43
CA LEU A 219 13.16 -9.18 -1.57
C LEU A 219 11.68 -8.87 -1.86
N PRO A 220 11.05 -7.94 -1.12
CA PRO A 220 9.73 -7.44 -1.47
C PRO A 220 9.75 -6.81 -2.87
N PRO A 221 8.61 -6.79 -3.59
CA PRO A 221 8.49 -6.04 -4.83
C PRO A 221 8.77 -4.55 -4.58
N SER A 222 9.16 -3.86 -5.64
CA SER A 222 9.28 -2.40 -5.65
C SER A 222 7.91 -1.72 -5.56
N ARG A 223 7.89 -0.49 -5.08
CA ARG A 223 6.69 0.36 -5.11
C ARG A 223 6.16 0.53 -6.54
N ALA A 224 7.05 0.65 -7.53
CA ALA A 224 6.66 0.74 -8.93
C ALA A 224 5.86 -0.48 -9.42
N GLU A 225 6.30 -1.70 -9.08
CA GLU A 225 5.58 -2.91 -9.46
C GLU A 225 4.16 -2.92 -8.88
N LEU A 226 4.00 -2.52 -7.61
CA LEU A 226 2.68 -2.40 -7.01
C LEU A 226 1.85 -1.24 -7.59
N ILE A 227 2.45 -0.07 -7.81
CA ILE A 227 1.77 1.09 -8.42
C ILE A 227 1.22 0.72 -9.81
N ALA A 228 1.98 -0.01 -10.62
CA ALA A 228 1.53 -0.46 -11.93
C ALA A 228 0.31 -1.39 -11.84
N VAL A 229 0.29 -2.30 -10.86
CA VAL A 229 -0.84 -3.20 -10.61
C VAL A 229 -2.05 -2.43 -10.08
N ALA A 230 -1.85 -1.56 -9.08
CA ALA A 230 -2.91 -0.76 -8.48
C ALA A 230 -3.55 0.18 -9.51
N ALA A 231 -2.74 0.86 -10.31
CA ALA A 231 -3.24 1.74 -11.36
C ALA A 231 -4.08 0.98 -12.40
N ARG A 232 -3.62 -0.20 -12.85
CA ARG A 232 -4.40 -1.05 -13.75
C ARG A 232 -5.73 -1.50 -13.11
N GLN A 233 -5.71 -1.94 -11.84
CA GLN A 233 -6.90 -2.37 -11.12
C GLN A 233 -7.99 -1.28 -11.08
N TYR A 234 -7.58 -0.02 -10.97
CA TYR A 234 -8.51 1.12 -10.88
C TYR A 234 -8.64 1.93 -12.17
N GLY A 235 -8.14 1.43 -13.30
CA GLY A 235 -8.26 2.09 -14.61
C GLY A 235 -7.55 3.45 -14.66
N GLN A 236 -6.37 3.54 -14.08
CA GLN A 236 -5.54 4.75 -14.00
C GLN A 236 -4.21 4.55 -14.73
N GLU A 237 -3.57 5.66 -15.06
CA GLU A 237 -2.18 5.64 -15.52
C GLU A 237 -1.22 5.47 -14.32
N PRO A 238 -0.26 4.52 -14.36
CA PRO A 238 0.72 4.34 -13.29
C PRO A 238 1.53 5.60 -12.98
N ALA A 239 1.89 6.37 -14.02
CA ALA A 239 2.65 7.60 -13.85
C ALA A 239 1.87 8.68 -13.09
N LEU A 240 0.55 8.75 -13.26
CA LEU A 240 -0.32 9.68 -12.53
C LEU A 240 -0.39 9.33 -11.04
N LEU A 241 -0.63 8.06 -10.71
CA LEU A 241 -0.63 7.61 -9.31
C LEU A 241 0.75 7.84 -8.67
N ALA A 242 1.82 7.47 -9.36
CA ALA A 242 3.20 7.73 -8.92
C ALA A 242 3.51 9.21 -8.70
N ALA A 243 3.00 10.09 -9.56
CA ALA A 243 3.19 11.54 -9.42
C ALA A 243 2.54 12.09 -8.15
N LEU A 244 1.33 11.65 -7.83
CA LEU A 244 0.64 12.01 -6.60
C LEU A 244 1.41 11.54 -5.37
N LEU A 245 1.82 10.26 -5.35
CA LEU A 245 2.62 9.73 -4.25
C LEU A 245 3.95 10.49 -4.13
N LEU A 246 4.63 10.80 -5.23
CA LEU A 246 5.89 11.55 -5.20
C LEU A 246 5.69 12.98 -4.69
N ALA A 247 4.63 13.67 -5.09
CA ALA A 247 4.32 15.02 -4.62
C ALA A 247 4.02 15.02 -3.11
N GLU A 248 3.18 14.11 -2.64
CA GLU A 248 2.90 13.93 -1.21
C GLU A 248 4.20 13.64 -0.43
N GLN A 249 5.09 12.81 -0.98
CA GLN A 249 6.38 12.51 -0.33
C GLN A 249 7.38 13.68 -0.35
N ARG A 250 7.33 14.54 -1.36
CA ARG A 250 8.11 15.77 -1.39
C ARG A 250 7.58 16.78 -0.37
N ASP A 251 6.27 16.86 -0.19
CA ASP A 251 5.59 17.68 0.83
C ASP A 251 5.51 17.00 2.21
N GLN A 252 6.32 15.96 2.46
CA GLN A 252 6.31 15.24 3.74
C GLN A 252 7.69 15.26 4.41
N SER A 253 7.68 15.55 5.72
CA SER A 253 8.84 15.39 6.60
C SER A 253 8.73 14.17 7.52
N ALA A 254 9.86 13.67 8.02
CA ALA A 254 9.90 12.59 9.01
C ALA A 254 9.15 12.96 10.30
N GLN A 255 9.21 14.23 10.73
CA GLN A 255 8.53 14.69 11.94
C GLN A 255 7.01 14.81 11.75
N GLU A 256 6.56 15.32 10.61
CA GLU A 256 5.14 15.34 10.24
C GLU A 256 4.56 13.93 10.24
N GLU A 257 5.26 12.99 9.60
CA GLU A 257 4.86 11.58 9.55
C GLU A 257 4.72 10.96 10.94
N ALA A 258 5.71 11.15 11.81
CA ALA A 258 5.68 10.65 13.19
C ALA A 258 4.52 11.25 13.99
N ARG A 259 4.25 12.55 13.79
CA ARG A 259 3.16 13.25 14.46
C ARG A 259 1.79 12.72 13.99
N HIS A 260 1.54 12.66 12.68
CA HIS A 260 0.28 12.18 12.13
C HIS A 260 -0.01 10.73 12.57
N TYR A 261 1.01 9.87 12.55
CA TYR A 261 0.86 8.51 13.05
C TYR A 261 0.52 8.47 14.55
N ALA A 262 1.22 9.26 15.37
CA ALA A 262 0.95 9.28 16.81
C ALA A 262 -0.44 9.81 17.16
N LEU A 263 -0.95 10.81 16.43
CA LEU A 263 -2.33 11.30 16.61
C LEU A 263 -3.34 10.21 16.21
N ALA A 264 -3.13 9.57 15.06
CA ALA A 264 -3.99 8.49 14.58
C ALA A 264 -4.01 7.27 15.53
N ALA A 265 -2.85 6.92 16.10
CA ALA A 265 -2.72 5.84 17.08
C ALA A 265 -3.43 6.14 18.41
N GLU A 266 -3.59 7.41 18.75
CA GLU A 266 -4.37 7.89 19.92
C GLU A 266 -5.88 8.02 19.60
N GLY A 267 -6.29 7.73 18.36
CA GLY A 267 -7.69 7.77 17.93
C GLY A 267 -8.14 9.10 17.32
N GLU A 268 -7.23 10.04 17.05
CA GLU A 268 -7.58 11.28 16.36
C GLU A 268 -7.85 11.05 14.87
N GLY A 269 -9.09 11.30 14.46
CA GLY A 269 -9.58 10.99 13.11
C GLY A 269 -9.05 11.90 11.99
N ALA A 270 -8.47 13.06 12.28
CA ALA A 270 -8.04 14.03 11.24
C ALA A 270 -6.59 13.82 10.76
N SER A 271 -6.14 12.56 10.67
CA SER A 271 -4.75 12.22 10.34
C SER A 271 -4.61 11.70 8.91
N PHE A 272 -3.52 12.08 8.26
CA PHE A 272 -3.14 11.62 6.92
C PHE A 272 -1.86 10.78 7.01
N LEU A 273 -1.87 9.59 6.43
CA LEU A 273 -0.86 8.57 6.71
C LEU A 273 -0.21 8.00 5.46
N GLY A 274 1.07 7.63 5.60
CA GLY A 274 1.87 6.88 4.63
C GLY A 274 2.11 7.60 3.29
N LEU A 275 2.44 6.80 2.27
CA LEU A 275 2.95 7.27 0.97
C LEU A 275 2.05 8.30 0.27
N GLY A 276 0.75 8.04 0.21
CA GLY A 276 -0.22 8.90 -0.47
C GLY A 276 -1.01 9.81 0.46
N GLN A 277 -0.54 9.98 1.70
CA GLN A 277 -1.19 10.81 2.71
C GLN A 277 -2.69 10.52 2.81
N VAL A 278 -3.05 9.24 2.95
CA VAL A 278 -4.45 8.81 2.97
C VAL A 278 -5.09 9.26 4.28
N ALA A 279 -6.22 9.99 4.18
CA ALA A 279 -6.99 10.40 5.34
C ALA A 279 -7.68 9.19 5.99
N LEU A 280 -7.52 9.01 7.30
CA LEU A 280 -8.09 7.89 8.03
C LEU A 280 -9.63 7.75 7.86
N PRO A 281 -10.44 8.82 7.88
CA PRO A 281 -11.89 8.73 7.68
C PRO A 281 -12.27 8.30 6.26
N ALA A 282 -11.43 8.60 5.27
CA ALA A 282 -11.68 8.20 3.88
C ALA A 282 -11.57 6.68 3.72
N VAL A 283 -10.74 6.00 4.52
CA VAL A 283 -10.54 4.54 4.45
C VAL A 283 -11.85 3.79 4.64
N THR A 284 -12.59 4.12 5.70
CA THR A 284 -13.87 3.48 6.01
C THR A 284 -14.96 3.99 5.09
N HIS A 285 -15.05 5.30 4.89
CA HIS A 285 -16.10 5.93 4.09
C HIS A 285 -16.13 5.44 2.63
N HIS A 286 -14.96 5.22 2.02
CA HIS A 286 -14.83 4.75 0.63
C HIS A 286 -14.36 3.31 0.52
N ALA A 287 -14.30 2.57 1.62
CA ALA A 287 -13.81 1.19 1.70
C ALA A 287 -12.47 1.00 0.97
N LEU A 288 -11.49 1.88 1.22
CA LEU A 288 -10.28 2.02 0.39
C LEU A 288 -9.40 0.75 0.32
N LEU A 289 -9.55 -0.16 1.28
CA LEU A 289 -8.76 -1.40 1.39
C LEU A 289 -9.52 -2.66 0.95
N SER A 290 -10.72 -2.53 0.39
CA SER A 290 -11.61 -3.68 0.11
C SER A 290 -11.08 -4.70 -0.90
N GLU A 291 -10.14 -4.31 -1.76
CA GLU A 291 -9.54 -5.24 -2.75
C GLU A 291 -8.50 -6.17 -2.12
N VAL A 292 -7.97 -5.81 -0.95
CA VAL A 292 -6.85 -6.51 -0.32
C VAL A 292 -7.17 -7.05 1.06
N LEU A 293 -8.20 -6.52 1.73
CA LEU A 293 -8.68 -6.99 3.02
C LEU A 293 -10.15 -7.39 2.96
N ALA A 294 -10.52 -8.42 3.74
CA ALA A 294 -11.89 -8.87 3.86
C ALA A 294 -12.81 -7.77 4.48
N PRO A 295 -14.08 -7.68 4.05
CA PRO A 295 -15.04 -6.76 4.63
C PRO A 295 -15.19 -6.90 6.15
N GLU A 296 -15.08 -8.12 6.68
CA GLU A 296 -15.17 -8.41 8.11
C GLU A 296 -14.01 -7.81 8.90
N VAL A 297 -12.80 -7.80 8.31
CA VAL A 297 -11.63 -7.15 8.90
C VAL A 297 -11.87 -5.65 8.99
N LEU A 298 -12.30 -5.03 7.89
CA LEU A 298 -12.51 -3.58 7.81
C LEU A 298 -13.67 -3.10 8.69
N ARG A 299 -14.74 -3.89 8.83
CA ARG A 299 -15.91 -3.55 9.65
C ARG A 299 -15.55 -3.37 11.12
N HIS A 300 -14.57 -4.12 11.62
CA HIS A 300 -14.19 -4.14 13.02
C HIS A 300 -12.87 -3.42 13.30
N ALA A 301 -12.26 -2.80 12.28
CA ALA A 301 -10.99 -2.11 12.41
C ALA A 301 -11.17 -0.79 13.19
N SER A 302 -10.49 -0.67 14.33
CA SER A 302 -10.42 0.58 15.08
C SER A 302 -9.56 1.62 14.33
N PRO A 303 -9.74 2.93 14.59
CA PRO A 303 -8.88 3.95 13.98
C PRO A 303 -7.37 3.72 14.20
N PRO A 304 -6.89 3.34 15.41
CA PRO A 304 -5.48 3.00 15.60
C PRO A 304 -5.01 1.78 14.78
N HIS A 305 -5.90 0.80 14.59
CA HIS A 305 -5.60 -0.37 13.76
C HIS A 305 -5.47 -0.01 12.28
N LEU A 306 -6.42 0.78 11.76
CA LEU A 306 -6.35 1.33 10.41
C LEU A 306 -5.12 2.21 10.20
N ALA A 307 -4.73 2.99 11.22
CA ALA A 307 -3.52 3.80 11.17
C ALA A 307 -2.26 2.94 11.03
N ARG A 308 -2.19 1.85 11.80
CA ARG A 308 -1.11 0.86 11.68
C ARG A 308 -1.08 0.24 10.28
N LEU A 309 -2.22 -0.18 9.76
CA LEU A 309 -2.34 -0.74 8.40
C LEU A 309 -1.86 0.24 7.31
N LEU A 310 -2.22 1.53 7.42
CA LEU A 310 -1.81 2.56 6.46
C LEU A 310 -0.32 2.92 6.52
N ALA A 311 0.42 2.47 7.53
CA ALA A 311 1.89 2.58 7.58
C ALA A 311 2.59 1.52 6.69
N ASP A 312 1.87 0.52 6.18
CA ASP A 312 2.38 -0.43 5.20
C ASP A 312 2.23 0.15 3.78
N ASP A 313 3.32 0.16 3.01
CA ASP A 313 3.31 0.69 1.63
C ASP A 313 2.26 -0.01 0.76
N ALA A 314 2.05 -1.32 0.96
CA ALA A 314 1.18 -2.10 0.10
C ALA A 314 -0.28 -1.66 0.24
N LEU A 315 -0.72 -1.51 1.48
CA LEU A 315 -2.05 -1.04 1.84
C LEU A 315 -2.22 0.44 1.46
N ASN A 316 -1.21 1.27 1.70
CA ASN A 316 -1.28 2.70 1.41
C ASN A 316 -1.36 2.98 -0.10
N ILE A 317 -0.59 2.29 -0.94
CA ILE A 317 -0.64 2.42 -2.39
C ILE A 317 -2.01 2.00 -2.94
N MET A 318 -2.54 0.86 -2.47
CA MET A 318 -3.87 0.40 -2.88
C MET A 318 -4.99 1.36 -2.47
N ALA A 319 -4.92 1.90 -1.25
CA ALA A 319 -5.86 2.91 -0.77
C ALA A 319 -5.79 4.20 -1.60
N SER A 320 -4.58 4.67 -1.89
CA SER A 320 -4.35 5.88 -2.69
C SER A 320 -4.87 5.72 -4.12
N ALA A 321 -4.62 4.58 -4.74
CA ALA A 321 -5.12 4.27 -6.09
C ALA A 321 -6.66 4.24 -6.13
N LYS A 322 -7.29 3.55 -5.16
CA LYS A 322 -8.75 3.52 -5.05
C LYS A 322 -9.33 4.91 -4.82
N TYR A 323 -8.73 5.68 -3.93
CA TYR A 323 -9.21 7.03 -3.62
C TYR A 323 -9.09 7.96 -4.82
N LEU A 324 -7.98 7.91 -5.57
CA LEU A 324 -7.84 8.65 -6.81
C LEU A 324 -8.95 8.30 -7.82
N ARG A 325 -9.40 7.04 -7.86
CA ARG A 325 -10.51 6.61 -8.73
C ARG A 325 -11.84 7.17 -8.23
N VAL A 326 -12.07 7.17 -6.92
CA VAL A 326 -13.25 7.80 -6.31
C VAL A 326 -13.31 9.28 -6.69
N VAL A 327 -12.21 10.01 -6.55
CA VAL A 327 -12.13 11.44 -6.91
C VAL A 327 -12.36 11.65 -8.41
N ALA A 328 -11.74 10.85 -9.26
CA ALA A 328 -11.92 10.95 -10.71
C ALA A 328 -13.37 10.68 -11.15
N LEU A 329 -14.07 9.74 -10.50
CA LEU A 329 -15.47 9.42 -10.80
C LEU A 329 -16.44 10.50 -10.29
N ALA A 330 -16.16 11.10 -9.13
CA ALA A 330 -16.95 12.21 -8.61
C ALA A 330 -16.80 13.48 -9.47
N HIS A 331 -15.74 13.56 -10.28
CA HIS A 331 -15.38 14.74 -11.02
C HIS A 331 -14.86 14.41 -12.44
N PRO A 332 -15.73 13.92 -13.34
CA PRO A 332 -15.34 13.60 -14.70
C PRO A 332 -14.81 14.85 -15.43
N PRO A 333 -13.84 14.71 -16.34
CA PRO A 333 -13.42 15.83 -17.18
C PRO A 333 -14.61 16.32 -18.02
N PRO A 334 -14.67 17.63 -18.34
CA PRO A 334 -15.68 18.13 -19.27
C PRO A 334 -15.56 17.41 -20.62
N PRO A 335 -16.67 17.20 -21.34
CA PRO A 335 -16.62 16.61 -22.67
C PRO A 335 -15.70 17.44 -23.58
N PRO A 336 -15.05 16.82 -24.59
CA PRO A 336 -14.32 17.58 -25.59
C PRO A 336 -15.26 18.61 -26.24
N PRO A 337 -14.77 19.82 -26.55
CA PRO A 337 -15.58 20.81 -27.26
C PRO A 337 -16.07 20.23 -28.58
N GLU A 338 -17.33 20.50 -28.95
CA GLU A 338 -17.87 20.00 -30.21
C GLU A 338 -17.14 20.68 -31.39
N PRO A 339 -16.92 19.96 -32.50
CA PRO A 339 -16.30 20.55 -33.68
C PRO A 339 -17.19 21.67 -34.24
N GLY A 340 -16.86 22.92 -33.92
CA GLY A 340 -17.64 24.11 -34.26
C GLY A 340 -17.78 25.13 -33.12
N ASP A 341 -17.49 24.74 -31.88
CA ASP A 341 -17.34 25.69 -30.78
C ASP A 341 -16.05 26.48 -31.00
N GLU A 342 -16.18 27.72 -31.47
CA GLU A 342 -15.09 28.69 -31.46
C GLU A 342 -14.51 28.73 -30.05
N ALA A 343 -13.17 28.75 -29.95
CA ALA A 343 -12.46 28.88 -28.69
C ALA A 343 -13.04 30.06 -27.92
N GLN A 344 -13.90 29.78 -26.93
CA GLN A 344 -14.41 30.81 -26.06
C GLN A 344 -13.19 31.54 -25.49
N ASP A 345 -13.22 32.88 -25.51
CA ASP A 345 -12.23 33.83 -24.96
C ASP A 345 -12.09 33.70 -23.42
N GLY A 346 -12.14 32.48 -22.90
CA GLY A 346 -11.91 32.11 -21.53
C GLY A 346 -10.48 31.59 -21.32
N PRO A 347 -10.04 31.49 -20.05
CA PRO A 347 -8.76 30.88 -19.74
C PRO A 347 -8.68 29.46 -20.36
N PRO A 348 -7.48 29.03 -20.80
CA PRO A 348 -7.32 27.72 -21.42
C PRO A 348 -7.90 26.63 -20.51
N PRO A 349 -8.48 25.56 -21.10
CA PRO A 349 -9.10 24.49 -20.32
C PRO A 349 -8.12 23.97 -19.28
N GLU A 350 -8.56 23.96 -18.02
CA GLU A 350 -7.74 23.55 -16.87
C GLU A 350 -7.18 22.15 -17.16
N ASN A 351 -5.85 22.00 -17.05
CA ASN A 351 -5.20 20.71 -17.28
C ASN A 351 -5.88 19.65 -16.38
N PRO A 352 -6.48 18.57 -16.94
CA PRO A 352 -7.24 17.60 -16.16
C PRO A 352 -6.44 16.97 -15.02
N LEU A 353 -5.11 16.85 -15.19
CA LEU A 353 -4.21 16.39 -14.13
C LEU A 353 -4.15 17.38 -12.96
N HIS A 354 -4.08 18.68 -13.24
CA HIS A 354 -4.06 19.72 -12.19
C HIS A 354 -5.34 19.68 -11.37
N ALA A 355 -6.49 19.68 -12.04
CA ALA A 355 -7.80 19.65 -11.39
C ALA A 355 -7.97 18.38 -10.54
N LEU A 356 -7.57 17.22 -11.07
CA LEU A 356 -7.65 15.96 -10.35
C LEU A 356 -6.73 15.93 -9.12
N ALA A 357 -5.49 16.42 -9.26
CA ALA A 357 -4.54 16.53 -8.16
C ALA A 357 -5.03 17.45 -7.04
N ALA A 358 -5.56 18.62 -7.40
CA ALA A 358 -6.15 19.58 -6.48
C ALA A 358 -7.30 18.96 -5.66
N ARG A 359 -8.15 18.17 -6.32
CA ARG A 359 -9.26 17.46 -5.67
C ARG A 359 -8.79 16.29 -4.80
N TYR A 360 -7.74 15.58 -5.21
CA TYR A 360 -7.18 14.46 -4.44
C TYR A 360 -6.71 14.91 -3.06
N THR A 361 -5.93 15.99 -2.98
CA THR A 361 -5.36 16.40 -1.68
C THR A 361 -6.44 16.85 -0.69
N GLY A 362 -7.48 17.55 -1.14
CA GLY A 362 -8.53 18.12 -0.28
C GLY A 362 -8.04 19.13 0.78
N ARG A 363 -6.71 19.28 0.96
CA ARG A 363 -6.03 20.22 1.86
C ARG A 363 -6.03 21.64 1.31
N ALA A 364 -6.06 21.78 -0.01
CA ALA A 364 -6.06 23.06 -0.69
C ALA A 364 -7.49 23.60 -0.83
N ARG A 365 -8.03 24.15 0.26
CA ARG A 365 -9.38 24.75 0.29
C ARG A 365 -9.45 26.08 -0.48
N GLU A 366 -8.32 26.75 -0.62
CA GLU A 366 -8.19 28.01 -1.36
C GLU A 366 -7.85 27.73 -2.83
N PRO A 367 -8.52 28.38 -3.80
CA PRO A 367 -8.27 28.14 -5.23
C PRO A 367 -6.81 28.32 -5.65
N ALA A 368 -6.12 29.32 -5.10
CA ALA A 368 -4.70 29.57 -5.41
C ALA A 368 -3.80 28.42 -4.95
N ARG A 369 -4.05 27.88 -3.75
CA ARG A 369 -3.33 26.73 -3.21
C ARG A 369 -3.66 25.45 -3.98
N ALA A 370 -4.91 25.31 -4.45
CA ALA A 370 -5.33 24.16 -5.24
C ALA A 370 -4.61 24.14 -6.59
N ALA A 371 -4.54 25.29 -7.26
CA ALA A 371 -3.80 25.45 -8.50
C ALA A 371 -2.29 25.18 -8.32
N ALA A 372 -1.69 25.70 -7.25
CA ALA A 372 -0.28 25.44 -6.95
C ALA A 372 0.01 23.94 -6.70
N TRP A 373 -0.92 23.22 -6.07
CA TRP A 373 -0.78 21.78 -5.85
C TRP A 373 -0.88 21.00 -7.16
N GLY A 374 -1.84 21.39 -8.01
CA GLY A 374 -1.98 20.83 -9.35
C GLY A 374 -0.70 20.96 -10.17
N HIS A 375 -0.06 22.13 -10.14
CA HIS A 375 1.23 22.35 -10.78
C HIS A 375 2.36 21.51 -10.16
N PHE A 376 2.41 21.43 -8.83
CA PHE A 376 3.41 20.63 -8.13
C PHE A 376 3.34 19.13 -8.49
N VAL A 377 2.12 18.58 -8.58
CA VAL A 377 1.89 17.20 -9.01
C VAL A 377 2.21 17.01 -10.50
N HIS A 378 1.92 18.00 -11.35
CA HIS A 378 2.32 17.95 -12.76
C HIS A 378 3.84 17.87 -12.94
N GLU A 379 4.58 18.67 -12.19
CA GLU A 379 6.05 18.60 -12.19
C GLU A 379 6.55 17.23 -11.72
N ALA A 380 5.90 16.63 -10.71
CA ALA A 380 6.17 15.27 -10.29
C ALA A 380 5.85 14.24 -11.40
N TYR A 381 4.78 14.43 -12.16
CA TYR A 381 4.41 13.60 -13.30
C TYR A 381 5.48 13.63 -14.41
N CYS A 382 5.97 14.83 -14.75
CA CYS A 382 7.09 14.98 -15.69
C CYS A 382 8.35 14.23 -15.20
N ASP A 383 8.67 14.32 -13.91
CA ASP A 383 9.82 13.62 -13.32
C ASP A 383 9.65 12.09 -13.37
N VAL A 384 8.45 11.59 -13.07
CA VAL A 384 8.11 10.16 -13.14
C VAL A 384 8.24 9.65 -14.57
N LYS A 385 7.74 10.38 -15.57
CA LYS A 385 7.91 10.06 -16.98
C LYS A 385 9.38 10.03 -17.38
N ALA A 386 10.16 11.03 -16.96
CA ALA A 386 11.59 11.09 -17.20
C ALA A 386 12.36 9.93 -16.52
N ALA A 387 11.86 9.42 -15.38
CA ALA A 387 12.45 8.30 -14.67
C ALA A 387 12.36 6.97 -15.42
N ARG A 388 11.44 6.84 -16.39
CA ARG A 388 11.22 5.64 -17.23
C ARG A 388 11.15 4.36 -16.39
N VAL A 389 10.40 4.42 -15.29
CA VAL A 389 10.20 3.27 -14.39
C VAL A 389 9.02 2.41 -14.84
N PHE A 390 8.02 3.03 -15.44
CA PHE A 390 6.89 2.34 -16.07
C PHE A 390 7.13 2.22 -17.59
N PRO A 391 6.68 1.13 -18.23
CA PRO A 391 6.78 0.95 -19.68
C PRO A 391 5.93 1.94 -20.47
#